data_AF-A0A1Y1XYA4-F1
#
_entry.id   AF-A0A1Y1XYA4-F1
#
_cell.length_a   1.000
_cell.length_b   1.000
_cell.length_c   1.000
_cell.angle_alpha   90.00
_cell.angle_beta   90.00
_cell.angle_gamma   90.00
#
_symmetry.space_group_name_H-M   'P 1'
#
loop_
_entity.id
_entity.type
_entity.pdbx_description
1 polymer ?
#
loop_
_entity_poly.entity_id
_entity_poly.type
_entity_poly.pdbx_seq_one_letter_code
_entity_poly.pdbx_strand_id
1 'polypeptide(L)'
;MAGTGTCTTCRPESCETCWETCGICPQPSDVKACPTPNNIGLTFDDGPGEHTPELLDILAAHNIKATFCVIGVLLQQPSHALTLKRIHDEGHTLCSHTWSHQHLMSLTNEEIVSELKTTEDLIVKITGVRPRYVRPPFGEVDDRVRAVMEAMDYKVLMWNL
;
A
#
# COMPACT_ATOMS: atom_id res chain seq x y z
N MET A 1 -18.52 -14.80 3.83
CA MET A 1 -18.21 -14.66 5.28
C MET A 1 -16.73 -14.40 5.36
N ALA A 2 -16.31 -13.23 5.84
CA ALA A 2 -14.90 -12.91 6.02
C ALA A 2 -14.33 -13.89 7.07
N GLY A 3 -13.48 -14.82 6.62
CA GLY A 3 -12.78 -15.75 7.49
C GLY A 3 -11.73 -15.01 8.31
N THR A 4 -11.38 -15.54 9.47
CA THR A 4 -10.37 -15.00 10.40
C THR A 4 -8.94 -15.01 9.83
N GLY A 5 -8.76 -15.13 8.51
CA GLY A 5 -7.47 -15.25 7.83
C GLY A 5 -6.72 -16.55 8.13
N THR A 6 -7.19 -17.40 9.03
CA THR A 6 -6.47 -18.57 9.55
C THR A 6 -7.09 -19.90 9.15
N CYS A 7 -6.26 -20.82 8.65
CA CYS A 7 -6.70 -22.16 8.23
C CYS A 7 -5.68 -23.23 8.60
N THR A 8 -6.17 -24.44 8.86
CA THR A 8 -5.31 -25.59 9.22
C THR A 8 -4.59 -26.21 8.03
N THR A 9 -5.07 -25.97 6.80
CA THR A 9 -4.46 -26.48 5.56
C THR A 9 -4.57 -25.46 4.44
N CYS A 10 -3.49 -25.29 3.67
CA CYS A 10 -3.44 -24.37 2.53
C CYS A 10 -3.79 -25.08 1.21
N ARG A 11 -4.71 -24.48 0.46
CA ARG A 11 -5.23 -24.91 -0.84
C ARG A 11 -5.31 -23.71 -1.79
N PRO A 12 -5.53 -23.91 -3.10
CA PRO A 12 -5.66 -22.78 -4.03
C PRO A 12 -6.76 -21.76 -3.63
N GLU A 13 -7.89 -22.22 -3.10
CA GLU A 13 -8.98 -21.38 -2.58
C GLU A 13 -8.67 -20.67 -1.24
N SER A 14 -7.55 -21.02 -0.59
CA SER A 14 -7.11 -20.43 0.69
C SER A 14 -6.71 -18.96 0.55
N CYS A 15 -6.49 -18.47 -0.66
CA CYS A 15 -6.18 -17.08 -0.94
C CYS A 15 -7.29 -16.10 -0.55
N GLU A 16 -8.55 -16.55 -0.64
CA GLU A 16 -9.73 -15.72 -0.35
C GLU A 16 -10.19 -15.81 1.11
N THR A 17 -9.62 -16.74 1.88
CA THR A 17 -10.17 -17.12 3.20
C THR A 17 -9.11 -17.32 4.29
N CYS A 18 -7.86 -17.62 3.93
CA CYS A 18 -6.81 -18.13 4.80
C CYS A 18 -5.45 -17.40 4.61
N TRP A 19 -5.47 -16.13 4.23
CA TRP A 19 -4.26 -15.39 3.84
C TRP A 19 -3.23 -15.24 4.99
N GLU A 20 -3.65 -15.22 6.27
CA GLU A 20 -2.73 -15.15 7.42
C GLU A 20 -1.89 -16.43 7.55
N THR A 21 -2.52 -17.61 7.38
CA THR A 21 -1.80 -18.89 7.53
C THR A 21 -1.14 -19.35 6.23
N CYS A 22 -1.75 -19.04 5.08
CA CYS A 22 -1.32 -19.55 3.78
C CYS A 22 -0.55 -18.54 2.95
N GLY A 23 -0.38 -17.32 3.47
CA GLY A 23 0.34 -16.24 2.84
C GLY A 23 -0.48 -15.54 1.75
N ILE A 24 0.13 -14.48 1.23
CA ILE A 24 -0.42 -13.69 0.14
C ILE A 24 -0.46 -14.49 -1.17
N CYS A 25 -1.54 -14.35 -1.92
CA CYS A 25 -1.69 -14.94 -3.26
C CYS A 25 -1.71 -13.86 -4.34
N PRO A 26 -0.53 -13.35 -4.72
CA PRO A 26 -0.45 -12.33 -5.75
C PRO A 26 -0.90 -12.89 -7.10
N GLN A 27 -1.72 -12.11 -7.81
CA GLN A 27 -2.15 -12.42 -9.17
C GLN A 27 -1.15 -11.86 -10.18
N PRO A 28 -1.16 -12.32 -11.45
CA PRO A 28 -0.28 -11.77 -12.49
C PRO A 28 -0.43 -10.26 -12.74
N SER A 29 -1.59 -9.66 -12.40
CA SER A 29 -1.79 -8.21 -12.47
C SER A 29 -1.07 -7.44 -11.35
N ASP A 30 -0.57 -8.12 -10.32
CA ASP A 30 0.07 -7.50 -9.17
C ASP A 30 1.55 -7.21 -9.42
N VAL A 31 2.00 -6.10 -8.84
CA VAL A 31 3.42 -5.79 -8.77
C VAL A 31 4.01 -6.46 -7.54
N LYS A 32 4.63 -7.62 -7.74
CA LYS A 32 5.30 -8.37 -6.66
C LYS A 32 6.84 -8.32 -6.73
N ALA A 33 7.40 -8.09 -7.92
CA ALA A 33 8.83 -8.14 -8.16
C ALA A 33 9.27 -7.00 -9.09
N CYS A 34 10.53 -6.61 -9.00
CA CYS A 34 11.12 -5.69 -9.95
C CYS A 34 11.13 -6.33 -11.35
N PRO A 35 10.77 -5.58 -12.42
CA PRO A 35 10.78 -6.11 -13.78
C PRO A 35 12.22 -6.36 -14.29
N THR A 36 13.20 -5.67 -13.72
CA THR A 36 14.61 -5.80 -14.08
C THR A 36 15.34 -6.70 -13.08
N PRO A 37 16.07 -7.73 -13.54
CA PRO A 37 16.90 -8.56 -12.67
C PRO A 37 17.94 -7.75 -11.90
N ASN A 38 18.30 -8.22 -10.70
CA ASN A 38 19.27 -7.59 -9.79
C ASN A 38 18.89 -6.20 -9.26
N ASN A 39 17.62 -5.79 -9.42
CA ASN A 39 17.07 -4.63 -8.73
C ASN A 39 16.35 -5.04 -7.45
N ILE A 40 16.42 -4.18 -6.44
CA ILE A 40 15.65 -4.28 -5.21
C ILE A 40 14.78 -3.02 -5.09
N GLY A 41 13.49 -3.20 -4.88
CA GLY A 41 12.56 -2.11 -4.57
C GLY A 41 12.38 -2.00 -3.07
N LEU A 42 12.99 -1.00 -2.43
CA LEU A 42 12.75 -0.71 -1.02
C LEU A 42 11.38 -0.05 -0.87
N THR A 43 10.57 -0.61 0.02
CA THR A 43 9.22 -0.12 0.31
C THR A 43 9.01 0.01 1.81
N PHE A 44 8.37 1.10 2.23
CA PHE A 44 8.06 1.37 3.63
C PHE A 44 6.57 1.61 3.78
N ASP A 45 5.95 0.91 4.72
CA ASP A 45 4.51 0.98 5.02
C ASP A 45 4.27 1.77 6.30
N ASP A 46 2.99 2.02 6.60
CA ASP A 46 2.48 2.61 7.85
C ASP A 46 2.91 4.05 8.18
N GLY A 47 3.64 4.69 7.26
CA GLY A 47 4.09 6.07 7.40
C GLY A 47 3.12 7.11 6.81
N PRO A 48 3.52 8.40 6.83
CA PRO A 48 4.72 8.92 7.49
C PRO A 48 4.56 8.94 9.03
N GLY A 49 5.67 8.74 9.74
CA GLY A 49 5.76 8.82 11.20
C GLY A 49 7.00 9.59 11.67
N GLU A 50 7.26 9.56 12.97
CA GLU A 50 8.33 10.37 13.61
C GLU A 50 9.73 10.10 13.06
N HIS A 51 10.02 8.86 12.65
CA HIS A 51 11.32 8.46 12.10
C HIS A 51 11.44 8.61 10.58
N THR A 52 10.35 8.90 9.88
CA THR A 52 10.38 9.02 8.41
C THR A 52 11.33 10.13 7.92
N PRO A 53 11.45 11.32 8.57
CA PRO A 53 12.42 12.32 8.17
C PRO A 53 13.88 11.85 8.24
N GLU A 54 14.26 11.11 9.29
CA GLU A 54 15.61 10.54 9.44
C GLU A 54 15.88 9.48 8.37
N LEU A 55 14.89 8.62 8.08
CA LEU A 55 14.99 7.66 6.99
C LEU A 55 15.20 8.34 5.64
N LEU A 56 14.53 9.46 5.36
CA LEU A 56 14.73 10.24 4.14
C LEU A 56 16.15 10.80 4.05
N ASP A 57 16.71 11.29 5.16
CA ASP A 57 18.11 11.75 5.20
C ASP A 57 19.09 10.63 4.85
N ILE A 58 18.87 9.42 5.38
CA ILE A 58 19.68 8.23 5.07
C ILE A 58 19.55 7.86 3.58
N LEU A 59 18.33 7.79 3.05
CA LEU A 59 18.10 7.47 1.63
C LEU A 59 18.77 8.50 0.72
N ALA A 60 18.66 9.79 1.04
CA ALA A 60 19.32 10.87 0.31
C ALA A 60 20.84 10.76 0.34
N ALA A 61 21.43 10.47 1.52
CA ALA A 61 22.88 10.30 1.68
C ALA A 61 23.45 9.14 0.83
N HIS A 62 22.64 8.10 0.60
CA HIS A 62 23.00 6.97 -0.25
C HIS A 62 22.49 7.09 -1.69
N ASN A 63 21.84 8.20 -2.06
CA ASN A 63 21.21 8.41 -3.37
C ASN A 63 20.23 7.28 -3.76
N ILE A 64 19.47 6.79 -2.80
CA ILE A 64 18.49 5.70 -2.96
C ILE A 64 17.10 6.30 -3.11
N LYS A 65 16.33 5.79 -4.08
CA LYS A 65 14.89 6.03 -4.19
C LYS A 65 14.12 4.81 -3.67
N ALA A 66 12.98 5.07 -3.07
CA ALA A 66 12.16 4.08 -2.39
C ALA A 66 10.67 4.38 -2.66
N THR A 67 9.81 3.45 -2.28
CA THR A 67 8.35 3.63 -2.30
C THR A 67 7.83 3.75 -0.87
N PHE A 68 6.97 4.72 -0.61
CA PHE A 68 6.30 4.88 0.68
C PHE A 68 4.81 4.63 0.50
N CYS A 69 4.28 3.55 1.10
CA CYS A 69 2.85 3.31 1.17
C CYS A 69 2.31 3.98 2.43
N VAL A 70 1.54 5.04 2.24
CA VAL A 70 1.15 5.94 3.33
C VAL A 70 -0.29 5.73 3.78
N ILE A 71 -0.53 5.83 5.08
CA ILE A 71 -1.86 5.77 5.68
C ILE A 71 -2.48 7.18 5.64
N GLY A 72 -3.66 7.30 5.03
CA GLY A 72 -4.30 8.58 4.77
C GLY A 72 -4.60 9.39 6.04
N VAL A 73 -5.12 8.76 7.10
CA VAL A 73 -5.50 9.47 8.33
C VAL A 73 -4.32 10.15 9.02
N LEU A 74 -3.11 9.59 8.89
CA LEU A 74 -1.88 10.16 9.47
C LEU A 74 -1.53 11.50 8.83
N LEU A 75 -1.89 11.71 7.56
CA LEU A 75 -1.61 12.92 6.79
C LEU A 75 -2.46 14.12 7.25
N GLN A 76 -3.45 13.91 8.12
CA GLN A 76 -4.16 15.02 8.76
C GLN A 76 -3.25 15.80 9.73
N GLN A 77 -2.18 15.17 10.23
CA GLN A 77 -1.20 15.83 11.06
C GLN A 77 -0.29 16.71 10.17
N PRO A 78 -0.14 18.02 10.47
CA PRO A 78 0.64 18.93 9.63
C PRO A 78 2.10 18.50 9.42
N SER A 79 2.74 17.94 10.44
CA SER A 79 4.10 17.40 10.35
C SER A 79 4.19 16.26 9.34
N HIS A 80 3.25 15.31 9.36
CA HIS A 80 3.21 14.20 8.41
C HIS A 80 2.89 14.67 6.99
N ALA A 81 2.02 15.67 6.83
CA ALA A 81 1.76 16.27 5.51
C ALA A 81 3.02 16.92 4.92
N LEU A 82 3.82 17.62 5.74
CA LEU A 82 5.12 18.15 5.31
C LEU A 82 6.09 17.02 4.93
N THR A 83 6.14 15.95 5.72
CA THR A 83 6.96 14.77 5.40
C THR A 83 6.51 14.10 4.10
N LEU A 84 5.20 13.97 3.85
CA LEU A 84 4.68 13.44 2.58
C LEU A 84 5.13 14.29 1.39
N LYS A 85 5.03 15.62 1.52
CA LYS A 85 5.53 16.53 0.49
C LYS A 85 7.02 16.33 0.24
N ARG A 86 7.82 16.18 1.30
CA ARG A 86 9.25 15.89 1.21
C ARG A 86 9.54 14.56 0.51
N ILE A 87 8.82 13.50 0.83
CA ILE A 87 8.90 12.19 0.14
C ILE A 87 8.74 12.40 -1.37
N HIS A 88 7.73 13.16 -1.79
CA HIS A 88 7.48 13.44 -3.20
C HIS A 88 8.57 14.32 -3.83
N ASP A 89 8.92 15.45 -3.20
CA ASP A 89 9.87 16.43 -3.73
C ASP A 89 11.28 15.84 -3.87
N GLU A 90 11.64 14.85 -3.04
CA GLU A 90 12.90 14.11 -3.14
C GLU A 90 12.85 12.96 -4.17
N GLY A 91 11.74 12.76 -4.88
CA GLY A 91 11.62 11.81 -5.99
C GLY A 91 11.36 10.36 -5.57
N HIS A 92 10.86 10.13 -4.36
CA HIS A 92 10.37 8.81 -3.95
C HIS A 92 8.98 8.54 -4.57
N THR A 93 8.62 7.27 -4.68
CA THR A 93 7.29 6.88 -5.18
C THR A 93 6.28 6.89 -4.04
N LEU A 94 5.11 7.47 -4.28
CA LEU A 94 3.98 7.40 -3.36
C LEU A 94 3.05 6.25 -3.71
N CYS A 95 2.65 5.53 -2.68
CA CYS A 95 1.72 4.42 -2.69
C CYS A 95 0.65 4.70 -1.62
N SER A 96 -0.60 4.30 -1.84
CA SER A 96 -1.62 4.37 -0.80
C SER A 96 -1.58 3.09 0.04
N HIS A 97 -1.69 3.25 1.36
CA HIS A 97 -1.92 2.17 2.31
C HIS A 97 -3.29 2.31 3.00
N THR A 98 -4.28 2.76 2.21
CA THR A 98 -5.65 3.07 2.62
C THR A 98 -5.75 4.23 3.62
N TRP A 99 -6.97 4.55 4.04
CA TRP A 99 -7.23 5.70 4.89
C TRP A 99 -6.94 5.38 6.35
N SER A 100 -7.48 4.27 6.84
CA SER A 100 -7.43 3.90 8.25
C SER A 100 -6.85 2.50 8.52
N HIS A 101 -6.17 1.92 7.53
CA HIS A 101 -5.47 0.63 7.64
C HIS A 101 -6.39 -0.53 8.07
N GLN A 102 -7.57 -0.62 7.46
CA GLN A 102 -8.57 -1.65 7.74
C GLN A 102 -8.30 -2.94 6.96
N HIS A 103 -8.82 -4.05 7.48
CA HIS A 103 -8.88 -5.33 6.80
C HIS A 103 -9.86 -5.26 5.61
N LEU A 104 -9.34 -5.06 4.39
CA LEU A 104 -10.16 -4.75 3.21
C LEU A 104 -11.13 -5.86 2.84
N MET A 105 -10.79 -7.13 3.11
CA MET A 105 -11.69 -8.25 2.85
C MET A 105 -12.95 -8.23 3.74
N SER A 106 -12.89 -7.54 4.88
CA SER A 106 -14.02 -7.37 5.80
C SER A 106 -14.98 -6.24 5.41
N LEU A 107 -14.56 -5.36 4.49
CA LEU A 107 -15.30 -4.17 4.07
C LEU A 107 -16.19 -4.43 2.85
N THR A 108 -17.25 -3.64 2.74
CA THR A 108 -18.04 -3.50 1.51
C THR A 108 -17.24 -2.80 0.41
N ASN A 109 -17.68 -2.90 -0.84
CA ASN A 109 -16.99 -2.26 -1.96
C ASN A 109 -16.98 -0.73 -1.82
N GLU A 110 -18.07 -0.15 -1.31
CA GLU A 110 -18.22 1.28 -1.09
C GLU A 110 -17.25 1.78 0.00
N GLU A 111 -17.06 1.00 1.07
CA GLU A 111 -16.08 1.30 2.11
C GLU A 111 -14.64 1.22 1.59
N ILE A 112 -14.32 0.22 0.75
CA ILE A 112 -13.00 0.13 0.08
C ILE A 112 -12.77 1.37 -0.80
N VAL A 113 -13.76 1.76 -1.61
CA VAL A 113 -13.66 2.97 -2.44
C VAL A 113 -13.44 4.21 -1.58
N SER A 114 -14.14 4.33 -0.44
CA SER A 114 -13.97 5.45 0.50
C SER A 114 -12.56 5.50 1.09
N GLU A 115 -12.04 4.36 1.54
CA GLU A 115 -10.68 4.21 2.07
C GLU A 115 -9.61 4.66 1.06
N LEU A 116 -9.78 4.28 -0.21
CA LEU A 116 -8.84 4.63 -1.28
C LEU A 116 -9.00 6.09 -1.72
N LYS A 117 -10.23 6.55 -1.97
CA LYS A 117 -10.50 7.88 -2.52
C LYS A 117 -10.16 9.00 -1.53
N THR A 118 -10.49 8.82 -0.26
CA THR A 118 -10.16 9.82 0.77
C THR A 118 -8.65 9.99 0.92
N THR A 119 -7.91 8.88 0.85
CA THR A 119 -6.44 8.90 0.89
C THR A 119 -5.85 9.56 -0.35
N GLU A 120 -6.36 9.20 -1.53
CA GLU A 120 -5.98 9.80 -2.82
C GLU A 120 -6.13 11.32 -2.80
N ASP A 121 -7.32 11.81 -2.41
CA ASP A 121 -7.63 13.23 -2.44
C ASP A 121 -6.68 14.04 -1.54
N LEU A 122 -6.31 13.48 -0.38
CA LEU A 122 -5.37 14.14 0.53
C LEU A 122 -3.94 14.10 0.00
N ILE A 123 -3.50 12.99 -0.60
CA ILE A 123 -2.18 12.91 -1.25
C ILE A 123 -2.09 13.92 -2.40
N VAL A 124 -3.11 13.98 -3.27
CA VAL A 124 -3.18 14.93 -4.39
C VAL A 124 -3.19 16.36 -3.88
N LYS A 125 -3.95 16.66 -2.82
CA LYS A 125 -3.97 18.00 -2.20
C LYS A 125 -2.60 18.45 -1.70
N ILE A 126 -1.81 17.54 -1.13
CA ILE A 126 -0.49 17.86 -0.54
C ILE A 126 0.61 17.93 -1.61
N THR A 127 0.56 17.03 -2.59
CA THR A 127 1.70 16.76 -3.49
C THR A 127 1.42 17.10 -4.96
N GLY A 128 0.16 17.25 -5.35
CA GLY A 128 -0.26 17.42 -6.73
C GLY A 128 -0.22 16.15 -7.57
N VAL A 129 0.16 14.99 -6.99
CA VAL A 129 0.25 13.73 -7.72
C VAL A 129 -0.74 12.69 -7.20
N ARG A 130 -1.31 11.93 -8.12
CA ARG A 130 -2.16 10.78 -7.80
C ARG A 130 -1.27 9.54 -7.61
N PRO A 131 -1.38 8.81 -6.49
CA PRO A 131 -0.70 7.52 -6.35
C PRO A 131 -1.21 6.54 -7.42
N ARG A 132 -0.31 5.70 -7.95
CA ARG A 132 -0.68 4.63 -8.92
C ARG A 132 -0.77 3.26 -8.27
N TYR A 133 -0.20 3.13 -7.08
CA TYR A 133 -0.07 1.88 -6.36
C TYR A 133 -0.88 1.94 -5.07
N VAL A 134 -1.51 0.82 -4.75
CA VAL A 134 -2.07 0.55 -3.43
C VAL A 134 -1.38 -0.69 -2.90
N ARG A 135 -0.87 -0.62 -1.68
CA ARG A 135 -0.56 -1.83 -0.92
C ARG A 135 -1.75 -2.10 0.01
N PRO A 136 -2.43 -3.24 -0.11
CA PRO A 136 -3.49 -3.61 0.81
C PRO A 136 -2.91 -3.81 2.22
N PRO A 137 -3.53 -3.25 3.28
CA PRO A 137 -3.20 -3.57 4.66
C PRO A 137 -3.12 -5.07 4.88
N PHE A 138 -2.08 -5.50 5.60
CA PHE A 138 -1.80 -6.91 5.90
C PHE A 138 -1.57 -7.82 4.65
N GLY A 139 -1.57 -7.27 3.44
CA GLY A 139 -1.55 -8.04 2.20
C GLY A 139 -2.91 -8.64 1.81
N GLU A 140 -4.01 -8.16 2.41
CA GLU A 140 -5.36 -8.65 2.14
C GLU A 140 -5.92 -8.14 0.81
N VAL A 141 -5.90 -9.01 -0.22
CA VAL A 141 -6.51 -8.71 -1.51
C VAL A 141 -7.07 -9.97 -2.18
N ASP A 142 -8.38 -10.19 -2.02
CA ASP A 142 -9.11 -11.17 -2.82
C ASP A 142 -9.43 -10.58 -4.21
N ASP A 143 -10.00 -11.38 -5.10
CA ASP A 143 -10.35 -10.94 -6.45
C ASP A 143 -11.38 -9.80 -6.45
N ARG A 144 -12.23 -9.70 -5.42
CA ARG A 144 -13.21 -8.60 -5.27
C ARG A 144 -12.52 -7.29 -4.92
N VAL A 145 -11.67 -7.29 -3.89
CA VAL A 145 -10.87 -6.13 -3.47
C VAL A 145 -9.98 -5.68 -4.62
N ARG A 146 -9.33 -6.63 -5.32
CA ARG A 146 -8.53 -6.36 -6.51
C ARG A 146 -9.33 -5.69 -7.61
N ALA A 147 -10.51 -6.23 -7.94
CA ALA A 147 -11.37 -5.66 -8.97
C ALA A 147 -11.81 -4.23 -8.64
N VAL A 148 -12.07 -3.92 -7.36
CA VAL A 148 -12.36 -2.54 -6.92
C VAL A 148 -11.16 -1.63 -7.16
N MET A 149 -9.95 -2.05 -6.78
CA MET A 149 -8.71 -1.28 -7.00
C MET A 149 -8.44 -1.06 -8.50
N GLU A 150 -8.56 -2.10 -9.31
CA GLU A 150 -8.35 -2.03 -10.77
C GLU A 150 -9.40 -1.14 -11.45
N ALA A 151 -10.67 -1.19 -11.03
CA ALA A 151 -11.71 -0.29 -11.53
C ALA A 151 -11.45 1.19 -11.20
N MET A 152 -10.68 1.44 -10.14
CA MET A 152 -10.19 2.77 -9.76
C MET A 152 -8.82 3.10 -10.39
N ASP A 153 -8.34 2.33 -11.38
CA ASP A 153 -7.03 2.53 -12.04
C ASP A 153 -5.85 2.51 -11.05
N TYR A 154 -5.90 1.62 -10.07
CA TYR A 154 -4.79 1.31 -9.18
C TYR A 154 -4.14 -0.02 -9.54
N LYS A 155 -2.83 -0.12 -9.26
CA LYS A 155 -2.09 -1.38 -9.25
C LYS A 155 -1.86 -1.84 -7.82
N VAL A 156 -2.08 -3.13 -7.57
CA VAL A 156 -1.77 -3.75 -6.28
C VAL A 156 -0.26 -3.97 -6.17
N LEU A 157 0.35 -3.42 -5.11
CA LEU A 157 1.77 -3.55 -4.81
C LEU A 157 1.99 -4.53 -3.65
N MET A 158 2.52 -5.70 -3.98
CA MET A 158 2.86 -6.77 -3.05
C MET A 158 4.39 -6.82 -2.81
N TRP A 159 4.85 -7.81 -2.06
CA TRP A 159 6.28 -8.03 -1.77
C TRP A 159 6.67 -9.49 -1.99
N ASN A 160 7.98 -9.74 -2.05
CA ASN A 160 8.57 -11.06 -2.21
C ASN A 160 9.75 -11.34 -1.26
N LEU A 161 10.01 -10.43 -0.31
CA LEU A 161 11.01 -10.54 0.75
C LEU A 161 10.42 -10.01 2.06
#